data_AF-A0A644Z1Y8-F1
#
_entry.id   AF-A0A644Z1Y8-F1
#
_cell.length_a   1.000
_cell.length_b   1.000
_cell.length_c   1.000
_cell.angle_alpha   90.00
_cell.angle_beta   90.00
_cell.angle_gamma   90.00
#
_symmetry.space_group_name_H-M   'P 1'
#
loop_
_entity.id
_entity.type
_entity.pdbx_description
1 polymer ?
#
loop_
_entity_poly.entity_id
_entity_poly.type
_entity_poly.pdbx_seq_one_letter_code
_entity_poly.pdbx_strand_id
1 'polypeptide(L)'
;MPDRQYMLFAENCDFIEPLLRKIAAEGSFREDIAKILALYQIFKSSKERMIQDYFAKEKPSLTDRELEIARLAADGLTNIEIGEQLYISENTVKSALKSVYLKLMVNDRRGLKKALTTKKE
;
A
#
# COMPACT_ATOMS: atom_id res chain seq x y z
N MET A 1 17.58 -23.99 10.74
CA MET A 1 17.71 -22.53 10.90
C MET A 1 16.31 -21.95 11.14
N PRO A 2 15.98 -21.51 12.36
CA PRO A 2 14.64 -21.03 12.75
C PRO A 2 14.14 -19.83 11.92
N ASP A 3 15.06 -19.02 11.38
CA ASP A 3 14.74 -17.78 10.67
C ASP A 3 13.81 -17.96 9.46
N ARG A 4 13.91 -19.11 8.77
CA ARG A 4 13.05 -19.40 7.62
C ARG A 4 11.58 -19.59 8.03
N GLN A 5 11.32 -20.01 9.26
CA GLN A 5 9.95 -20.15 9.77
C GLN A 5 9.37 -18.79 10.13
N TYR A 6 10.13 -17.91 10.79
CA TYR A 6 9.66 -16.55 11.12
C TYR A 6 9.47 -15.68 9.86
N MET A 7 10.27 -15.90 8.82
CA MET A 7 10.15 -15.17 7.56
C MET A 7 8.77 -15.33 6.92
N LEU A 8 8.18 -16.55 6.96
CA LEU A 8 6.85 -16.79 6.39
C LEU A 8 5.77 -15.91 7.06
N PHE A 9 5.88 -15.72 8.37
CA PHE A 9 4.99 -14.84 9.12
C PHE A 9 5.28 -13.36 8.82
N ALA A 10 6.55 -12.99 8.68
CA ALA A 10 6.94 -11.61 8.33
C ALA A 10 6.43 -11.20 6.93
N GLU A 11 6.50 -12.09 5.94
CA GLU A 11 6.03 -11.84 4.57
C GLU A 11 4.51 -11.61 4.48
N ASN A 12 3.75 -12.29 5.36
CA ASN A 12 2.28 -12.22 5.42
C ASN A 12 1.77 -11.33 6.57
N CYS A 13 2.67 -10.59 7.24
CA CYS A 13 2.36 -9.89 8.48
C CYS A 13 1.25 -8.84 8.30
N ASP A 14 1.09 -8.25 7.11
CA ASP A 14 0.00 -7.32 6.78
C ASP A 14 -1.40 -7.88 7.12
N PHE A 15 -1.58 -9.20 7.08
CA PHE A 15 -2.87 -9.87 7.36
C PHE A 15 -3.00 -10.39 8.79
N ILE A 16 -1.87 -10.69 9.44
CA ILE A 16 -1.84 -11.40 10.73
C ILE A 16 -1.33 -10.54 11.88
N GLU A 17 -0.79 -9.35 11.62
CA GLU A 17 -0.27 -8.45 12.65
C GLU A 17 -1.25 -8.22 13.81
N PRO A 18 -2.55 -7.95 13.59
CA PRO A 18 -3.49 -7.78 14.69
C PRO A 18 -3.61 -9.03 15.58
N LEU A 19 -3.58 -10.22 14.97
CA LEU A 19 -3.65 -11.50 15.68
C LEU A 19 -2.36 -11.77 16.45
N LEU A 20 -1.19 -11.54 15.84
CA LEU A 20 0.10 -11.69 16.50
C LEU A 20 0.21 -10.78 17.73
N ARG A 21 -0.22 -9.52 17.61
CA ARG A 21 -0.24 -8.58 18.74
C ARG A 21 -1.16 -9.04 19.86
N LYS A 22 -2.33 -9.60 19.52
CA LYS A 22 -3.27 -10.16 20.50
C LYS A 22 -2.65 -11.34 21.27
N ILE A 23 -2.04 -12.29 20.56
CA ILE A 23 -1.39 -13.46 21.18
C ILE A 23 -0.24 -13.03 22.10
N ALA A 24 0.57 -12.06 21.68
CA ALA A 24 1.66 -11.54 22.52
C ALA A 24 1.14 -10.84 23.79
N ALA A 25 0.03 -10.11 23.68
CA ALA A 25 -0.62 -9.45 24.81
C ALA A 25 -1.12 -10.48 25.84
N GLU A 26 -1.67 -11.60 25.38
CA GLU A 26 -2.10 -12.75 26.21
C GLU A 26 -0.93 -13.49 26.89
N GLY A 27 0.32 -13.15 26.57
CA GLY A 27 1.51 -13.69 27.25
C GLY A 27 2.25 -14.78 26.49
N SER A 28 1.67 -15.28 25.40
CA SER A 28 2.21 -16.40 24.63
C SER A 28 3.18 -15.92 23.54
N PHE A 29 4.26 -16.69 23.30
CA PHE A 29 5.19 -16.49 22.16
C PHE A 29 5.75 -15.07 21.98
N ARG A 30 5.88 -14.30 23.07
CA ARG A 30 6.26 -12.87 23.02
C ARG A 30 7.57 -12.63 22.28
N GLU A 31 8.59 -13.44 22.53
CA GLU A 31 9.90 -13.31 21.89
C GLU A 31 9.85 -13.63 20.39
N ASP A 32 9.15 -14.70 20.02
CA ASP A 32 8.96 -15.11 18.63
C ASP A 32 8.21 -14.05 17.84
N ILE A 33 7.12 -13.52 18.41
CA ILE A 33 6.31 -12.48 17.80
C ILE A 33 7.11 -11.18 17.66
N ALA A 34 7.94 -10.84 18.64
CA ALA A 34 8.84 -9.69 18.53
C ALA A 34 9.84 -9.87 17.36
N LYS A 35 10.41 -11.06 17.18
CA LYS A 35 11.29 -11.37 16.03
C LYS A 35 10.55 -11.27 14.70
N ILE A 36 9.33 -11.81 14.60
CA ILE A 36 8.49 -11.72 13.40
C ILE A 36 8.21 -10.25 13.05
N LEU A 37 7.80 -9.44 14.03
CA LEU A 37 7.50 -8.02 13.81
C LEU A 37 8.75 -7.23 13.41
N ALA A 38 9.92 -7.53 13.98
CA ALA A 38 11.18 -6.91 13.58
C ALA A 38 11.56 -7.25 12.13
N LEU A 39 11.46 -8.53 11.76
CA LEU A 39 11.70 -9.00 10.39
C LEU A 39 10.71 -8.36 9.40
N TYR A 40 9.43 -8.23 9.79
CA TYR A 40 8.43 -7.56 8.96
C TYR A 40 8.80 -6.11 8.65
N GLN A 41 9.30 -5.32 9.62
CA GLN A 41 9.69 -3.94 9.35
C GLN A 41 10.82 -3.83 8.31
N ILE A 42 11.82 -4.72 8.42
CA ILE A 42 12.94 -4.79 7.47
C ILE A 42 12.45 -5.21 6.09
N PHE A 43 11.62 -6.27 6.05
CA PHE A 43 11.05 -6.79 4.81
C PHE A 43 10.17 -5.76 4.12
N LYS A 44 9.28 -5.11 4.87
CA LYS A 44 8.38 -4.07 4.37
C LYS A 44 9.15 -2.91 3.75
N SER A 45 10.15 -2.38 4.46
CA SER A 45 10.99 -1.28 3.97
C SER A 45 11.75 -1.66 2.69
N SER A 46 12.28 -2.89 2.63
CA SER A 46 13.01 -3.40 1.47
C SER A 46 12.08 -3.63 0.27
N LYS A 47 10.89 -4.20 0.51
CA LYS A 47 9.84 -4.42 -0.48
C LYS A 47 9.32 -3.09 -1.03
N GLU A 48 9.06 -2.11 -0.17
CA GLU A 48 8.63 -0.76 -0.58
C GLU A 48 9.69 -0.09 -1.46
N ARG A 49 10.98 -0.19 -1.08
CA ARG A 49 12.08 0.33 -1.90
C ARG A 49 12.17 -0.38 -3.25
N MET A 50 12.05 -1.70 -3.29
CA MET A 50 12.08 -2.47 -4.53
C MET A 50 10.92 -2.09 -5.46
N ILE A 51 9.70 -1.93 -4.91
CA ILE A 51 8.52 -1.48 -5.65
C ILE A 51 8.74 -0.06 -6.18
N GLN A 52 9.29 0.84 -5.36
CA GLN A 52 9.63 2.20 -5.79
C GLN A 52 10.67 2.20 -6.92
N ASP A 53 11.78 1.48 -6.78
CA ASP A 53 12.83 1.39 -7.79
C ASP A 53 12.32 0.79 -9.11
N TYR A 54 11.45 -0.23 -9.02
CA TYR A 54 10.79 -0.82 -10.18
C TYR A 54 9.95 0.21 -10.93
N PHE A 55 9.08 0.94 -10.23
CA PHE A 55 8.26 2.01 -10.83
C PHE A 55 9.05 3.27 -11.21
N ALA A 56 10.26 3.46 -10.67
CA ALA A 56 11.19 4.53 -11.07
C ALA A 56 11.75 4.27 -12.47
N LYS A 57 12.15 3.01 -12.69
CA LYS A 57 12.82 2.55 -13.92
C LYS A 57 11.82 2.31 -15.04
N GLU A 58 10.74 1.61 -14.74
CA GLU A 58 9.61 1.42 -15.64
C GLU A 58 8.51 2.36 -15.19
N LYS A 59 8.38 3.55 -15.80
CA LYS A 59 7.26 4.47 -15.51
C LYS A 59 5.96 3.80 -15.96
N PRO A 60 5.19 3.13 -15.09
CA PRO A 60 4.00 2.43 -15.53
C PRO A 60 2.98 3.52 -15.83
N SER A 61 2.37 3.45 -17.01
CA SER A 61 1.18 4.24 -17.23
C SER A 61 0.11 3.82 -16.23
N LEU A 62 -0.66 4.82 -15.75
CA LEU A 62 -1.90 4.51 -15.08
C LEU A 62 -2.80 3.82 -16.11
N THR A 63 -3.53 2.80 -15.68
CA THR A 63 -4.64 2.28 -16.49
C THR A 63 -5.71 3.37 -16.62
N ASP A 64 -6.60 3.25 -17.60
CA ASP A 64 -7.68 4.23 -17.79
C ASP A 64 -8.52 4.38 -16.52
N ARG A 65 -8.79 3.26 -15.85
CA ARG A 65 -9.57 3.25 -14.61
C ARG A 65 -8.83 3.87 -13.42
N GLU A 66 -7.52 3.62 -13.31
CA GLU A 66 -6.68 4.28 -12.31
C GLU A 66 -6.59 5.78 -12.55
N LEU A 67 -6.47 6.21 -13.81
CA LEU A 67 -6.42 7.61 -14.19
C LEU A 67 -7.74 8.33 -13.88
N GLU A 68 -8.88 7.70 -14.16
CA GLU A 68 -10.21 8.22 -13.83
C GLU A 68 -10.37 8.42 -12.31
N ILE A 69 -10.04 7.40 -11.51
CA ILE A 69 -10.07 7.49 -10.04
C ILE A 69 -9.11 8.57 -9.53
N ALA A 70 -7.90 8.65 -10.10
CA ALA A 70 -6.89 9.63 -9.71
C ALA A 70 -7.35 11.08 -9.98
N ARG A 71 -8.02 11.32 -11.12
CA ARG A 71 -8.58 12.63 -11.47
C ARG A 71 -9.69 13.05 -10.50
N LEU A 72 -10.68 12.19 -10.27
CA LEU A 72 -11.75 12.48 -9.32
C LEU A 72 -11.21 12.76 -7.91
N ALA A 73 -10.20 11.99 -7.47
CA ALA A 73 -9.54 12.22 -6.20
C ALA A 73 -8.75 13.54 -6.15
N ALA A 74 -8.12 13.94 -7.26
CA ALA A 74 -7.41 15.22 -7.39
C ALA A 74 -8.36 16.42 -7.44
N ASP A 75 -9.59 16.21 -7.92
CA ASP A 75 -10.68 17.19 -7.93
C ASP A 75 -11.35 17.35 -6.55
N GLY A 76 -11.03 16.47 -5.60
CA GLY A 76 -11.40 16.59 -4.20
C GLY A 76 -12.43 15.59 -3.71
N LEU A 77 -12.99 14.76 -4.59
CA LEU A 77 -14.03 13.79 -4.22
C LEU A 77 -13.49 12.77 -3.20
N THR A 78 -14.28 12.46 -2.19
CA THR A 78 -14.02 11.41 -1.21
C THR A 78 -14.06 10.03 -1.85
N ASN A 79 -13.48 9.03 -1.19
CA ASN A 79 -13.47 7.66 -1.73
C ASN A 79 -14.89 7.08 -1.86
N ILE A 80 -15.83 7.55 -1.04
CA ILE A 80 -17.24 7.18 -1.08
C ILE A 80 -17.88 7.76 -2.34
N GLU A 81 -17.76 9.08 -2.56
CA GLU A 81 -18.31 9.76 -3.74
C GLU A 81 -17.74 9.19 -5.05
N ILE A 82 -16.43 8.88 -5.09
CA ILE A 82 -15.81 8.22 -6.24
C ILE A 82 -16.41 6.83 -6.44
N GLY A 83 -16.61 6.07 -5.37
CA GLY A 83 -17.21 4.75 -5.43
C GLY A 83 -18.64 4.78 -5.99
N GLU A 84 -19.44 5.74 -5.53
CA GLU A 84 -20.80 5.96 -6.01
C GLU A 84 -20.83 6.35 -7.49
N GLN A 85 -20.02 7.34 -7.89
CA GLN A 85 -19.96 7.82 -9.28
C GLN A 85 -19.48 6.73 -10.25
N LEU A 86 -18.57 5.87 -9.79
CA LEU A 86 -17.94 4.84 -10.60
C LEU A 86 -18.56 3.45 -10.42
N TYR A 87 -19.62 3.32 -9.62
CA TYR A 87 -20.31 2.06 -9.29
C TYR A 87 -19.38 0.97 -8.75
N ILE A 88 -18.49 1.33 -7.82
CA ILE A 88 -17.53 0.43 -7.15
C ILE A 88 -17.49 0.69 -5.64
N SER A 89 -16.99 -0.28 -4.87
CA SER A 89 -16.87 -0.09 -3.41
C SER A 89 -15.80 0.92 -3.03
N GLU A 90 -15.97 1.60 -1.89
CA GLU A 90 -14.95 2.49 -1.31
C GLU A 90 -13.59 1.77 -1.13
N ASN A 91 -13.62 0.48 -0.77
CA ASN A 91 -12.41 -0.34 -0.62
C ASN A 91 -11.69 -0.57 -1.96
N THR A 92 -12.44 -0.70 -3.05
CA THR A 92 -11.88 -0.77 -4.41
C THR A 92 -11.20 0.54 -4.76
N VAL A 93 -11.82 1.69 -4.43
CA VAL A 93 -11.22 3.02 -4.63
C VAL A 93 -9.93 3.16 -3.82
N LYS A 94 -9.93 2.79 -2.53
CA LYS A 94 -8.72 2.79 -1.68
C LYS A 94 -7.59 1.95 -2.28
N SER A 95 -7.93 0.77 -2.77
CA SER A 95 -6.96 -0.15 -3.37
C SER A 95 -6.39 0.42 -4.68
N ALA A 96 -7.24 1.00 -5.53
CA ALA A 96 -6.82 1.65 -6.76
C ALA A 96 -5.92 2.87 -6.48
N LEU A 97 -6.29 3.72 -5.53
CA LEU A 97 -5.48 4.88 -5.12
C LEU A 97 -4.12 4.46 -4.56
N LYS A 98 -4.03 3.36 -3.81
CA LYS A 98 -2.75 2.81 -3.36
C LYS A 98 -1.84 2.44 -4.55
N SER A 99 -2.40 1.81 -5.59
CA SER A 99 -1.66 1.52 -6.83
C SER A 99 -1.22 2.80 -7.53
N VAL A 100 -2.12 3.78 -7.68
CA VAL A 100 -1.82 5.09 -8.30
C VAL A 100 -0.69 5.81 -7.57
N TYR A 101 -0.72 5.84 -6.24
CA TYR A 101 0.30 6.50 -5.41
C TYR A 101 1.68 5.90 -5.63
N LEU A 102 1.76 4.56 -5.71
CA LEU A 102 3.00 3.85 -6.02
C LEU A 102 3.49 4.17 -7.44
N LYS A 103 2.61 4.12 -8.44
CA LYS A 103 2.96 4.37 -9.85
C LYS A 103 3.39 5.81 -10.12
N LEU A 104 2.78 6.78 -9.42
CA LEU A 104 3.11 8.21 -9.56
C LEU A 104 4.17 8.70 -8.57
N MET A 105 4.64 7.84 -7.66
CA MET A 105 5.58 8.20 -6.59
C MET A 105 5.09 9.36 -5.73
N VAL A 106 3.80 9.34 -5.38
CA VAL A 106 3.19 10.34 -4.49
C VAL A 106 2.74 9.66 -3.21
N ASN A 107 2.85 10.35 -2.08
CA ASN A 107 2.51 9.79 -0.77
C ASN A 107 1.04 10.01 -0.40
N ASP A 108 0.37 10.97 -1.04
CA ASP A 108 -0.96 11.37 -0.65
C ASP A 108 -1.78 11.96 -1.82
N ARG A 109 -3.06 12.22 -1.51
CA ARG A 109 -4.02 12.85 -2.41
C ARG A 109 -3.57 14.25 -2.89
N ARG A 110 -2.83 15.01 -2.07
CA ARG A 110 -2.34 16.35 -2.48
C ARG A 110 -1.28 16.23 -3.57
N GLY A 111 -0.43 15.19 -3.49
CA GLY A 111 0.56 14.85 -4.50
C GLY A 111 -0.06 14.51 -5.86
N LEU A 112 -1.27 13.92 -5.90
CA LEU A 112 -1.95 13.59 -7.16
C LEU A 112 -2.15 14.80 -8.06
N LYS A 113 -2.66 15.90 -7.51
CA LYS A 113 -2.98 17.09 -8.32
C LYS A 113 -1.73 17.62 -9.02
N LYS A 114 -0.61 17.70 -8.28
CA LYS A 114 0.69 18.08 -8.85
C LYS A 114 1.12 17.10 -9.93
N ALA A 115 1.15 15.80 -9.64
CA ALA A 115 1.62 14.77 -10.56
C ALA A 115 0.80 14.67 -11.86
N LEU A 116 -0.52 14.85 -11.79
CA LEU A 116 -1.41 14.82 -12.95
C LEU A 116 -1.29 16.07 -13.82
N THR A 117 -1.00 17.24 -13.24
CA THR A 117 -0.80 18.48 -14.01
C THR A 117 0.52 18.52 -14.78
N THR A 118 1.55 17.82 -14.32
CA THR A 118 2.88 17.79 -14.97
C THR A 118 2.93 16.91 -16.23
N LYS A 119 1.93 16.06 -16.47
CA LYS A 119 1.87 15.15 -17.64
C LYS A 119 1.23 15.78 -18.89
N LYS A 120 1.10 17.12 -18.95
CA LYS A 120 0.40 17.84 -20.03
C LYS A 120 1.31 18.33 -21.16
N GLU A 121 2.54 17.83 -21.26
CA GLU A 121 3.48 18.11 -22.37
C GLU A 121 3.83 16.82 -23.13
#